data_AF-A0A538EAH1-F1
#
_entry.id   AF-A0A538EAH1-F1
#
_cell.length_a   1.000
_cell.length_b   1.000
_cell.length_c   1.000
_cell.angle_alpha   90.00
_cell.angle_beta   90.00
_cell.angle_gamma   90.00
#
_symmetry.space_group_name_H-M   'P 1'
#
loop_
_entity.id
_entity.type
_entity.pdbx_description
1 polymer ?
#
loop_
_entity_poly.entity_id
_entity_poly.type
_entity_poly.pdbx_seq_one_letter_code
_entity_poly.pdbx_strand_id
1 'polypeptide(L)'
;MLACYVVVVARAWSVPVAWGLGAIGVLYAVFLLAPPQLYTDALTYLDYARLGALHGLNPYAHFPAAVPTDPTYAFSSWHHLVSPYGPAFTLLTYPLAGLGVPAAYWTLRAVTVAASLGALALVWRAAERWGRPPLPAVLLVGLNPLVLVYGIGGGHNDAFVVLGLAAGAAALAAGRPARGAAALVVAGAVKLSALAALPFALLGAERRRRAVVGAAVAAGAVAAVWLGAFGLHGPELRAQ
;
A
#
# COMPACT_ATOMS: atom_id res chain seq x y z
N MET A 1 4.83 -12.49 19.79
CA MET A 1 5.30 -12.06 18.45
C MET A 1 6.45 -11.04 18.51
N LEU A 2 6.33 -9.94 19.26
CA LEU A 2 7.38 -8.90 19.32
C LEU A 2 8.75 -9.43 19.80
N ALA A 3 8.80 -10.23 20.86
CA ALA A 3 10.06 -10.82 21.34
C ALA A 3 10.74 -11.70 20.27
N CYS A 4 9.98 -12.55 19.57
CA CYS A 4 10.51 -13.37 18.48
C CYS A 4 11.01 -12.50 17.32
N TYR A 5 10.29 -11.43 16.98
CA TYR A 5 10.72 -10.48 15.95
C TYR A 5 12.04 -9.80 16.31
N VAL A 6 12.21 -9.35 17.56
CA VAL A 6 13.47 -8.76 18.05
C VAL A 6 14.62 -9.75 17.92
N VAL A 7 14.40 -11.02 18.29
CA VAL A 7 15.41 -12.08 18.13
C VAL A 7 15.78 -12.29 16.67
N VAL A 8 14.79 -12.35 15.76
CA VAL A 8 15.02 -12.49 14.32
C VAL A 8 15.86 -11.33 13.79
N VAL A 9 15.50 -10.09 14.12
CA VAL A 9 16.25 -8.90 13.67
C VAL A 9 17.67 -8.90 14.24
N ALA A 10 17.84 -9.23 15.52
CA ALA A 10 19.15 -9.29 16.18
C ALA A 10 20.06 -10.39 15.59
N ARG A 11 19.46 -11.47 15.08
CA ARG A 11 20.19 -12.64 14.53
C ARG A 11 20.12 -12.75 13.01
N ALA A 12 19.56 -11.77 12.32
CA ALA A 12 19.25 -11.85 10.90
C ALA A 12 20.47 -12.18 10.02
N TRP A 13 21.66 -11.77 10.43
CA TRP A 13 22.95 -12.00 9.78
C TRP A 13 23.41 -13.47 9.80
N SER A 14 22.90 -14.25 10.76
CA SER A 14 23.22 -15.67 10.95
C SER A 14 22.17 -16.61 10.36
N VAL A 15 21.08 -16.07 9.83
CA VAL A 15 19.99 -16.86 9.25
C VAL A 15 20.35 -17.25 7.81
N PRO A 16 20.29 -18.54 7.43
CA PRO A 16 20.49 -18.90 6.03
C PRO A 16 19.33 -18.39 5.17
N VAL A 17 19.63 -17.93 3.95
CA VAL A 17 18.66 -17.28 3.05
C VAL A 17 17.40 -18.12 2.84
N ALA A 18 17.55 -19.43 2.60
CA ALA A 18 16.43 -20.34 2.38
C ALA A 18 15.45 -20.37 3.57
N TRP A 19 15.97 -20.39 4.80
CA TRP A 19 15.13 -20.39 6.00
C TRP A 19 14.43 -19.06 6.21
N GLY A 20 15.12 -17.94 5.98
CA GLY A 20 14.51 -16.62 6.10
C GLY A 20 13.39 -16.38 5.09
N LEU A 21 13.61 -16.72 3.82
CA LEU A 21 12.59 -16.62 2.79
C LEU A 21 11.45 -17.62 3.00
N GLY A 22 11.76 -18.85 3.43
CA GLY A 22 10.78 -19.86 3.80
C GLY A 22 9.87 -19.40 4.94
N ALA A 23 10.43 -18.78 5.98
CA ALA A 23 9.66 -18.23 7.09
C ALA A 23 8.71 -17.10 6.64
N ILE A 24 9.17 -16.19 5.78
CA ILE A 24 8.31 -15.16 5.18
C ILE A 24 7.17 -15.82 4.40
N GLY A 25 7.48 -16.76 3.51
CA GLY A 25 6.47 -17.44 2.69
C GLY A 25 5.41 -18.15 3.52
N VAL A 26 5.81 -18.92 4.54
CA VAL A 26 4.89 -19.61 5.45
C VAL A 26 4.02 -18.62 6.21
N LEU A 27 4.61 -17.58 6.82
CA LEU A 27 3.84 -16.62 7.59
C LEU A 27 2.88 -15.81 6.71
N TYR A 28 3.30 -15.41 5.50
CA TYR A 28 2.43 -14.72 4.55
C TYR A 28 1.27 -15.62 4.13
N ALA A 29 1.50 -16.91 3.90
CA ALA A 29 0.43 -17.86 3.59
C ALA A 29 -0.55 -18.02 4.77
N VAL A 30 -0.03 -18.16 5.99
CA VAL A 30 -0.86 -18.27 7.21
C VAL A 30 -1.73 -17.02 7.39
N PHE A 31 -1.16 -15.83 7.28
CA PHE A 31 -1.90 -14.58 7.44
C PHE A 31 -2.83 -14.28 6.26
N LEU A 32 -2.46 -14.68 5.03
CA LEU A 32 -3.36 -14.60 3.88
C LEU A 32 -4.62 -15.41 4.16
N LEU A 33 -4.47 -16.68 4.53
CA LEU A 33 -5.55 -17.65 4.75
C LEU A 33 -6.26 -17.50 6.10
N ALA A 34 -5.85 -16.53 6.92
CA ALA A 34 -6.51 -16.25 8.19
C ALA A 34 -7.98 -15.84 7.95
N PRO A 35 -8.90 -16.18 8.88
CA PRO A 35 -10.30 -15.78 8.77
C PRO A 35 -10.47 -14.27 8.60
N PRO A 36 -11.51 -13.81 7.88
CA PRO A 36 -11.80 -12.38 7.77
C PRO A 36 -11.93 -11.72 9.13
N GLN A 37 -11.22 -10.61 9.30
CA GLN A 37 -11.23 -9.84 10.53
C GLN A 37 -12.34 -8.80 10.47
N LEU A 38 -13.27 -8.85 11.43
CA LEU A 38 -14.53 -8.10 11.45
C LEU A 38 -14.38 -6.56 11.56
N TYR A 39 -13.18 -6.05 11.81
CA TYR A 39 -12.91 -4.61 11.99
C TYR A 39 -11.70 -4.15 11.17
N THR A 40 -11.63 -4.62 9.92
CA THR A 40 -10.58 -4.21 8.99
C THR A 40 -11.14 -3.39 7.86
N ASP A 41 -10.31 -2.48 7.35
CA ASP A 41 -10.69 -1.58 6.26
C ASP A 41 -10.98 -2.32 4.95
N ALA A 42 -10.65 -3.61 4.83
CA ALA A 42 -10.74 -4.38 3.59
C ALA A 42 -12.14 -4.35 2.96
N LEU A 43 -13.19 -4.54 3.77
CA LEU A 43 -14.57 -4.50 3.28
C LEU A 43 -15.04 -3.06 3.02
N THR A 44 -14.55 -2.10 3.80
CA THR A 44 -14.77 -0.66 3.57
C THR A 44 -14.14 -0.19 2.25
N TYR A 45 -12.97 -0.70 1.86
CA TYR A 45 -12.37 -0.42 0.54
C TYR A 45 -13.28 -0.88 -0.60
N LEU A 46 -13.87 -2.08 -0.47
CA LEU A 46 -14.78 -2.62 -1.46
C LEU A 46 -16.09 -1.84 -1.51
N ASP A 47 -16.56 -1.34 -0.38
CA ASP A 47 -17.75 -0.50 -0.28
C ASP A 47 -17.55 0.81 -1.05
N TYR A 48 -16.43 1.51 -0.83
CA TYR A 48 -16.07 2.69 -1.62
C TYR A 48 -15.87 2.38 -3.10
N ALA A 49 -15.28 1.24 -3.44
CA ALA A 49 -15.10 0.82 -4.82
C ALA A 49 -16.44 0.64 -5.55
N ARG A 50 -17.41 -0.02 -4.91
CA ARG A 50 -18.74 -0.27 -5.46
C ARG A 50 -19.60 1.00 -5.49
N LEU A 51 -19.48 1.85 -4.48
CA LEU A 51 -20.13 3.17 -4.43
C LEU A 51 -19.81 3.98 -5.70
N GLY A 52 -18.54 4.03 -6.08
CA GLY A 52 -18.09 4.68 -7.30
C GLY A 52 -18.44 3.91 -8.57
N ALA A 53 -18.04 2.64 -8.65
CA ALA A 53 -18.04 1.89 -9.90
C ALA A 53 -19.42 1.30 -10.31
N LEU A 54 -20.28 0.95 -9.34
CA LEU A 54 -21.60 0.39 -9.61
C LEU A 54 -22.73 1.41 -9.46
N HIS A 55 -22.61 2.30 -8.47
CA HIS A 55 -23.68 3.24 -8.13
C HIS A 55 -23.47 4.65 -8.70
N GLY A 56 -22.32 4.90 -9.33
CA GLY A 56 -22.01 6.20 -9.93
C GLY A 56 -21.82 7.34 -8.91
N LEU A 57 -21.69 7.00 -7.62
CA LEU A 57 -21.56 7.96 -6.53
C LEU A 57 -20.07 8.16 -6.21
N ASN A 58 -19.60 9.39 -6.32
CA ASN A 58 -18.21 9.70 -6.02
C ASN A 58 -17.91 9.42 -4.53
N PRO A 59 -16.96 8.51 -4.20
CA PRO A 59 -16.66 8.13 -2.83
C PRO A 59 -15.98 9.23 -2.01
N TYR A 60 -15.58 10.35 -2.62
CA TYR A 60 -15.10 11.55 -1.94
C TYR A 60 -16.18 12.61 -1.72
N ALA A 61 -17.39 12.38 -2.21
CA ALA A 61 -18.52 13.30 -2.08
C ALA A 61 -19.73 12.66 -1.39
N HIS A 62 -19.83 11.33 -1.40
CA HIS A 62 -20.96 10.58 -0.87
C HIS A 62 -20.49 9.54 0.15
N PHE A 63 -21.29 9.37 1.19
CA PHE A 63 -21.09 8.35 2.20
C PHE A 63 -21.58 6.98 1.71
N PRO A 64 -21.03 5.87 2.18
CA PRO A 64 -21.59 4.55 1.90
C PRO A 64 -23.04 4.39 2.36
N ALA A 65 -23.49 5.14 3.38
CA ALA A 65 -24.90 5.20 3.80
C ALA A 65 -25.87 5.69 2.72
N ALA A 66 -25.38 6.24 1.59
CA ALA A 66 -26.22 6.53 0.44
C ALA A 66 -26.75 5.26 -0.27
N VAL A 67 -26.10 4.10 -0.07
CA VAL A 67 -26.48 2.83 -0.69
C VAL A 67 -26.47 1.70 0.36
N PRO A 68 -27.37 1.73 1.36
CA PRO A 68 -27.39 0.74 2.44
C PRO A 68 -27.79 -0.67 1.97
N THR A 69 -28.32 -0.78 0.75
CA THR A 69 -28.71 -2.04 0.12
C THR A 69 -27.56 -2.77 -0.58
N ASP A 70 -26.36 -2.16 -0.72
CA ASP A 70 -25.23 -2.87 -1.30
C ASP A 70 -24.75 -4.01 -0.37
N PRO A 71 -24.46 -5.22 -0.88
CA PRO A 71 -23.97 -6.32 -0.05
C PRO A 71 -22.71 -6.01 0.77
N THR A 72 -21.84 -5.09 0.35
CA THR A 72 -20.65 -4.72 1.14
C THR A 72 -21.00 -3.88 2.37
N TYR A 73 -22.12 -3.16 2.35
CA TYR A 73 -22.53 -2.25 3.41
C TYR A 73 -22.66 -2.95 4.77
N ALA A 74 -23.26 -4.15 4.79
CA ALA A 74 -23.45 -4.91 6.03
C ALA A 74 -22.14 -5.34 6.71
N PHE A 75 -21.02 -5.32 5.98
CA PHE A 75 -19.70 -5.75 6.46
C PHE A 75 -18.67 -4.61 6.52
N SER A 76 -19.00 -3.43 5.99
CA SER A 76 -18.16 -2.23 6.10
C SER A 76 -18.41 -1.53 7.43
N SER A 77 -17.43 -0.74 7.88
CA SER A 77 -17.45 -0.10 9.20
C SER A 77 -17.69 1.42 9.15
N TRP A 78 -17.51 2.05 7.99
CA TRP A 78 -17.41 3.51 7.87
C TRP A 78 -18.55 4.11 7.05
N HIS A 79 -19.79 3.84 7.47
CA HIS A 79 -20.98 4.23 6.71
C HIS A 79 -21.20 5.73 6.56
N HIS A 80 -20.62 6.55 7.41
CA HIS A 80 -20.79 8.01 7.44
C HIS A 80 -19.47 8.78 7.26
N LEU A 81 -18.49 8.15 6.62
CA LEU A 81 -17.20 8.75 6.31
C LEU A 81 -16.97 8.64 4.80
N VAL A 82 -16.59 9.74 4.13
CA VAL A 82 -16.15 9.64 2.73
C VAL A 82 -14.76 9.03 2.67
N SER A 83 -14.35 8.48 1.53
CA SER A 83 -13.07 7.77 1.42
C SER A 83 -11.90 8.64 1.89
N PRO A 84 -11.13 8.23 2.92
CA PRO A 84 -9.93 8.94 3.34
C PRO A 84 -8.69 8.46 2.56
N TYR A 85 -8.86 7.55 1.60
CA TYR A 85 -7.77 6.94 0.85
C TYR A 85 -7.46 7.73 -0.42
N GLY A 86 -6.23 7.64 -0.91
CA GLY A 86 -5.82 8.39 -2.09
C GLY A 86 -6.46 7.87 -3.39
N PRO A 87 -6.56 8.73 -4.42
CA PRO A 87 -7.24 8.41 -5.68
C PRO A 87 -6.66 7.21 -6.42
N ALA A 88 -5.35 6.97 -6.33
CA ALA A 88 -4.73 5.82 -6.98
C ALA A 88 -5.19 4.50 -6.35
N PHE A 89 -5.33 4.45 -5.03
CA PHE A 89 -5.82 3.25 -4.35
C PHE A 89 -7.30 3.02 -4.60
N THR A 90 -8.12 4.07 -4.48
CA THR A 90 -9.56 3.99 -4.77
C THR A 90 -9.80 3.45 -6.17
N LEU A 91 -9.15 4.01 -7.20
CA LEU A 91 -9.26 3.51 -8.58
C LEU A 91 -8.72 2.09 -8.76
N LEU A 92 -7.65 1.71 -8.05
CA LEU A 92 -7.11 0.36 -8.10
C LEU A 92 -8.12 -0.69 -7.62
N THR A 93 -9.03 -0.32 -6.71
CA THR A 93 -10.07 -1.22 -6.21
C THR A 93 -11.32 -1.30 -7.08
N TYR A 94 -11.56 -0.34 -7.98
CA TYR A 94 -12.77 -0.31 -8.83
C TYR A 94 -13.00 -1.58 -9.66
N PRO A 95 -11.98 -2.22 -10.26
CA PRO A 95 -12.19 -3.48 -10.98
C PRO A 95 -12.79 -4.60 -10.12
N LEU A 96 -12.62 -4.54 -8.79
CA LEU A 96 -13.18 -5.54 -7.87
C LEU A 96 -14.68 -5.37 -7.64
N ALA A 97 -15.25 -4.22 -7.99
CA ALA A 97 -16.66 -3.92 -7.76
C ALA A 97 -17.59 -4.86 -8.52
N GLY A 98 -17.19 -5.33 -9.70
CA GLY A 98 -17.96 -6.30 -10.49
C GLY A 98 -17.96 -7.73 -9.95
N LEU A 99 -17.15 -8.03 -8.92
CA LEU A 99 -17.09 -9.35 -8.30
C LEU A 99 -18.11 -9.46 -7.16
N GLY A 100 -18.50 -10.70 -6.83
CA GLY A 100 -19.21 -10.97 -5.58
C GLY A 100 -18.33 -10.67 -4.36
N VAL A 101 -18.93 -10.27 -3.23
CA VAL A 101 -18.20 -9.82 -2.03
C VAL A 101 -17.07 -10.78 -1.59
N PRO A 102 -17.28 -12.10 -1.50
CA PRO A 102 -16.19 -13.01 -1.13
C PRO A 102 -15.04 -13.01 -2.13
N ALA A 103 -15.34 -13.02 -3.43
CA ALA A 103 -14.33 -13.04 -4.48
C ALA A 103 -13.55 -11.71 -4.52
N ALA A 104 -14.23 -10.57 -4.37
CA ALA A 104 -13.61 -9.26 -4.25
C ALA A 104 -12.67 -9.18 -3.03
N TYR A 105 -13.14 -9.65 -1.87
CA TYR A 105 -12.34 -9.69 -0.64
C TYR A 105 -11.07 -10.52 -0.81
N TRP A 106 -11.18 -11.77 -1.25
CA TRP A 106 -10.03 -12.65 -1.41
C TRP A 106 -9.07 -12.18 -2.52
N THR A 107 -9.59 -11.54 -3.57
CA THR A 107 -8.75 -10.91 -4.60
C THR A 107 -7.95 -9.74 -4.02
N LEU A 108 -8.60 -8.83 -3.29
CA LEU A 108 -7.92 -7.72 -2.62
C LEU A 108 -6.83 -8.23 -1.65
N ARG A 109 -7.11 -9.29 -0.90
CA ARG A 109 -6.14 -9.94 -0.01
C ARG A 109 -4.92 -10.47 -0.76
N ALA A 110 -5.16 -11.20 -1.85
CA ALA A 110 -4.09 -11.74 -2.68
C ALA A 110 -3.23 -10.62 -3.30
N VAL A 111 -3.86 -9.55 -3.79
CA VAL A 111 -3.14 -8.40 -4.35
C VAL A 111 -2.35 -7.66 -3.27
N THR A 112 -2.88 -7.54 -2.04
CA THR A 112 -2.17 -6.95 -0.90
C THR A 112 -0.92 -7.75 -0.54
N VAL A 113 -1.02 -9.08 -0.52
CA VAL A 113 0.13 -9.98 -0.35
C VAL A 113 1.14 -9.81 -1.46
N ALA A 114 0.69 -9.78 -2.72
CA ALA A 114 1.56 -9.59 -3.88
C ALA A 114 2.28 -8.23 -3.82
N ALA A 115 1.59 -7.16 -3.41
CA ALA A 115 2.18 -5.84 -3.23
C ALA A 115 3.27 -5.86 -2.16
N SER A 116 3.02 -6.51 -1.02
CA SER A 116 4.01 -6.65 0.05
C SER A 116 5.23 -7.47 -0.38
N LEU A 117 5.03 -8.61 -1.06
CA LEU A 117 6.13 -9.41 -1.61
C LEU A 117 6.94 -8.63 -2.65
N GLY A 118 6.26 -7.87 -3.51
CA GLY A 118 6.90 -6.94 -4.45
C GLY A 118 7.74 -5.88 -3.74
N ALA A 119 7.26 -5.36 -2.60
CA ALA A 119 8.01 -4.43 -1.77
C ALA A 119 9.27 -5.09 -1.20
N LEU A 120 9.18 -6.33 -0.70
CA LEU A 120 10.35 -7.08 -0.22
C LEU A 120 11.38 -7.35 -1.31
N ALA A 121 10.92 -7.67 -2.53
CA ALA A 121 11.82 -7.81 -3.67
C ALA A 121 12.55 -6.50 -3.99
N LEU A 122 11.89 -5.35 -3.87
CA LEU A 122 12.51 -4.05 -4.08
C LEU A 122 13.46 -3.66 -2.93
N VAL A 123 13.12 -4.00 -1.68
CA VAL A 123 14.00 -3.85 -0.51
C VAL A 123 15.28 -4.68 -0.68
N TRP A 124 15.16 -5.93 -1.13
CA TRP A 124 16.29 -6.79 -1.46
C TRP A 124 17.23 -6.10 -2.46
N ARG A 125 16.66 -5.64 -3.59
CA ARG A 125 17.44 -4.97 -4.64
C ARG A 125 18.07 -3.65 -4.18
N ALA A 126 17.38 -2.89 -3.34
CA ALA A 126 17.92 -1.65 -2.77
C ALA A 126 19.13 -1.95 -1.87
N ALA A 127 19.03 -2.99 -1.02
CA ALA A 127 20.13 -3.41 -0.16
C ALA A 127 21.36 -3.84 -0.97
N GLU A 128 21.19 -4.65 -2.02
CA GLU A 128 22.29 -5.03 -2.93
C GLU A 128 22.97 -3.81 -3.56
N ARG A 129 22.19 -2.84 -4.03
CA ARG A 129 22.70 -1.60 -4.62
C ARG A 129 23.47 -0.73 -3.65
N TRP A 130 23.12 -0.76 -2.37
CA TRP A 130 23.83 -0.06 -1.30
C TRP A 130 24.98 -0.87 -0.69
N GLY A 131 25.32 -2.04 -1.25
CA GLY A 131 26.38 -2.90 -0.71
C GLY A 131 26.06 -3.46 0.68
N ARG A 132 24.76 -3.59 1.02
CA ARG A 132 24.28 -4.17 2.27
C ARG A 132 23.76 -5.58 2.02
N PRO A 133 23.86 -6.49 3.00
CA PRO A 133 23.27 -7.81 2.84
C PRO A 133 21.75 -7.69 2.77
N PRO A 134 21.12 -8.33 1.77
CA PRO A 134 19.71 -8.11 1.51
C PRO A 134 18.79 -8.90 2.45
N LEU A 135 19.22 -10.07 2.92
CA LEU A 135 18.41 -10.92 3.80
C LEU A 135 18.01 -10.20 5.11
N PRO A 136 18.93 -9.56 5.87
CA PRO A 136 18.53 -8.79 7.04
C PRO A 136 17.53 -7.68 6.76
N ALA A 137 17.65 -6.99 5.62
CA ALA A 137 16.72 -5.93 5.25
C ALA A 137 15.31 -6.47 4.97
N VAL A 138 15.19 -7.59 4.24
CA VAL A 138 13.86 -8.19 3.98
C VAL A 138 13.27 -8.85 5.21
N LEU A 139 14.07 -9.41 6.12
CA LEU A 139 13.57 -9.97 7.38
C LEU A 139 13.05 -8.85 8.31
N LEU A 140 13.75 -7.72 8.37
CA LEU A 140 13.32 -6.55 9.14
C LEU A 140 11.93 -6.07 8.69
N VAL A 141 11.68 -6.02 7.38
CA VAL A 141 10.41 -5.53 6.82
C VAL A 141 9.34 -6.63 6.82
N GLY A 142 9.63 -7.78 6.24
CA GLY A 142 8.66 -8.84 5.98
C GLY A 142 8.22 -9.61 7.22
N LEU A 143 9.06 -9.70 8.25
CA LEU A 143 8.69 -10.36 9.51
C LEU A 143 8.23 -9.37 10.59
N ASN A 144 8.05 -8.10 10.23
CA ASN A 144 7.49 -7.10 11.14
C ASN A 144 6.06 -7.51 11.53
N PRO A 145 5.75 -7.66 12.83
CA PRO A 145 4.41 -8.06 13.28
C PRO A 145 3.29 -7.15 12.78
N LEU A 146 3.55 -5.85 12.58
CA LEU A 146 2.56 -4.93 12.02
C LEU A 146 2.26 -5.23 10.55
N VAL A 147 3.29 -5.57 9.76
CA VAL A 147 3.11 -5.99 8.37
C VAL A 147 2.34 -7.30 8.31
N LEU A 148 2.68 -8.27 9.15
CA LEU A 148 2.02 -9.57 9.16
C LEU A 148 0.56 -9.48 9.63
N VAL A 149 0.30 -8.85 10.78
CA VAL A 149 -1.02 -8.84 11.41
C VAL A 149 -1.98 -7.86 10.75
N TYR A 150 -1.56 -6.61 10.55
CA TYR A 150 -2.43 -5.56 10.01
C TYR A 150 -2.30 -5.43 8.50
N GLY A 151 -1.07 -5.41 7.98
CA GLY A 151 -0.81 -5.30 6.55
C GLY A 151 -1.42 -6.47 5.77
N ILE A 152 -0.90 -7.68 6.00
CA ILE A 152 -1.35 -8.91 5.33
C ILE A 152 -2.63 -9.43 5.97
N GLY A 153 -2.57 -9.67 7.28
CA GLY A 153 -3.65 -10.27 8.06
C GLY A 153 -4.92 -9.42 8.10
N GLY A 154 -4.82 -8.11 7.92
CA GLY A 154 -5.95 -7.18 7.79
C GLY A 154 -6.24 -6.72 6.36
N GLY A 155 -5.38 -7.02 5.38
CA GLY A 155 -5.59 -6.62 3.99
C GLY A 155 -5.48 -5.11 3.77
N HIS A 156 -4.65 -4.43 4.56
CA HIS A 156 -4.56 -2.98 4.57
C HIS A 156 -3.86 -2.40 3.33
N ASN A 157 -4.31 -1.22 2.91
CA ASN A 157 -3.72 -0.49 1.80
C ASN A 157 -2.25 -0.07 2.03
N ASP A 158 -1.77 -0.10 3.28
CA ASP A 158 -0.39 0.20 3.65
C ASP A 158 0.63 -0.69 2.91
N ALA A 159 0.26 -1.90 2.47
CA ALA A 159 1.15 -2.73 1.64
C ALA A 159 1.51 -2.05 0.29
N PHE A 160 0.57 -1.30 -0.31
CA PHE A 160 0.81 -0.56 -1.54
C PHE A 160 1.63 0.70 -1.29
N VAL A 161 1.46 1.34 -0.13
CA VAL A 161 2.32 2.44 0.33
C VAL A 161 3.76 1.96 0.46
N VAL A 162 3.97 0.85 1.19
CA VAL A 162 5.30 0.25 1.39
C VAL A 162 5.92 -0.19 0.06
N LEU A 163 5.13 -0.72 -0.88
CA LEU A 163 5.58 -0.99 -2.24
C LEU A 163 6.09 0.26 -2.96
N GLY A 164 5.35 1.37 -2.91
CA GLY A 164 5.76 2.64 -3.51
C GLY A 164 6.99 3.25 -2.85
N LEU A 165 7.10 3.18 -1.51
CA LEU A 165 8.27 3.60 -0.76
C LEU A 165 9.51 2.76 -1.13
N ALA A 166 9.36 1.43 -1.21
CA ALA A 166 10.43 0.52 -1.60
C ALA A 166 10.86 0.74 -3.07
N ALA A 167 9.91 1.02 -3.97
CA ALA A 167 10.20 1.40 -5.35
C ALA A 167 10.98 2.73 -5.42
N GLY A 168 10.59 3.71 -4.60
CA GLY A 168 11.30 4.97 -4.44
C GLY A 168 12.75 4.75 -4.01
N ALA A 169 12.95 4.01 -2.92
CA ALA A 169 14.26 3.67 -2.38
C ALA A 169 15.13 2.91 -3.38
N ALA A 170 14.59 1.87 -4.02
CA ALA A 170 15.31 1.06 -5.00
C ALA A 170 15.72 1.87 -6.24
N ALA A 171 14.86 2.79 -6.71
CA ALA A 171 15.20 3.66 -7.83
C ALA A 171 16.27 4.70 -7.47
N LEU A 172 16.23 5.26 -6.25
CA LEU A 172 17.29 6.15 -5.75
C LEU A 172 18.62 5.41 -5.62
N ALA A 173 18.61 4.21 -5.04
CA ALA A 173 19.78 3.34 -4.93
C ALA A 173 20.38 2.98 -6.31
N ALA A 174 19.54 2.94 -7.35
CA ALA A 174 19.97 2.70 -8.73
C ALA A 174 20.41 3.98 -9.49
N GLY A 175 20.56 5.13 -8.82
CA GLY A 175 20.95 6.39 -9.46
C GLY A 175 19.86 6.96 -10.39
N ARG A 176 18.58 6.62 -10.15
CA ARG A 176 17.41 7.05 -10.96
C ARG A 176 16.49 7.98 -10.16
N PRO A 177 16.95 9.18 -9.75
CA PRO A 177 16.22 10.03 -8.82
C PRO A 177 14.86 10.52 -9.32
N ALA A 178 14.70 10.71 -10.63
CA ALA A 178 13.39 11.06 -11.21
C ALA A 178 12.35 9.95 -10.97
N ARG A 179 12.73 8.68 -11.19
CA ARG A 179 11.84 7.53 -10.95
C ARG A 179 11.59 7.31 -9.47
N GLY A 180 12.61 7.54 -8.64
CA GLY A 180 12.49 7.46 -7.19
C GLY A 180 11.47 8.44 -6.64
N ALA A 181 11.63 9.72 -6.97
CA ALA A 181 10.69 10.76 -6.52
C ALA A 181 9.29 10.57 -7.11
N ALA A 182 9.18 10.15 -8.38
CA ALA A 182 7.88 9.81 -9.00
C ALA A 182 7.16 8.68 -8.26
N ALA A 183 7.88 7.61 -7.88
CA ALA A 183 7.30 6.50 -7.13
C ALA A 183 6.78 6.93 -5.75
N LEU A 184 7.47 7.85 -5.07
CA LEU A 184 7.01 8.41 -3.79
C LEU A 184 5.75 9.27 -3.95
N VAL A 185 5.62 10.01 -5.05
CA VAL A 185 4.40 10.76 -5.37
C VAL A 185 3.23 9.80 -5.64
N VAL A 186 3.46 8.72 -6.38
CA VAL A 186 2.44 7.68 -6.60
C VAL A 186 2.06 6.99 -5.28
N ALA A 187 3.01 6.75 -4.37
CA ALA A 187 2.71 6.25 -3.02
C ALA A 187 1.83 7.25 -2.24
N GLY A 188 2.09 8.56 -2.37
CA GLY A 188 1.24 9.62 -1.83
C GLY A 188 -0.20 9.58 -2.36
N ALA A 189 -0.37 9.19 -3.62
CA ALA A 189 -1.67 8.99 -4.24
C ALA A 189 -2.41 7.72 -3.77
N VAL A 190 -1.73 6.82 -3.06
CA VAL A 190 -2.35 5.71 -2.31
C VAL A 190 -2.74 6.18 -0.90
N LYS A 191 -1.80 6.85 -0.21
CA LYS A 191 -2.01 7.40 1.14
C LYS A 191 -1.11 8.63 1.33
N LEU A 192 -1.71 9.77 1.69
CA LEU A 192 -1.02 11.06 1.71
C LEU A 192 0.22 11.07 2.62
N SER A 193 0.18 10.31 3.72
CA SER A 193 1.29 10.16 4.66
C SER A 193 2.58 9.64 4.02
N ALA A 194 2.51 8.95 2.89
CA ALA A 194 3.69 8.48 2.15
C ALA A 194 4.54 9.65 1.60
N LEU A 195 3.95 10.82 1.37
CA LEU A 195 4.68 12.01 0.91
C LEU A 195 5.67 12.54 1.96
N ALA A 196 5.56 12.12 3.23
CA ALA A 196 6.55 12.44 4.26
C ALA A 196 7.97 12.00 3.86
N ALA A 197 8.11 10.96 3.03
CA ALA A 197 9.41 10.50 2.54
C ALA A 197 10.00 11.38 1.42
N LEU A 198 9.18 12.17 0.73
CA LEU A 198 9.59 12.91 -0.47
C LEU A 198 10.65 13.98 -0.18
N PRO A 199 10.56 14.83 0.87
CA PRO A 199 11.59 15.81 1.17
C PRO A 199 12.97 15.17 1.36
N PHE A 200 13.04 14.06 2.10
CA PHE A 200 14.29 13.33 2.33
C PHE A 200 14.86 12.75 1.03
N ALA A 201 14.01 12.20 0.17
CA ALA A 201 14.43 11.71 -1.14
C ALA A 201 14.96 12.83 -2.05
N LEU A 202 14.34 14.01 -2.03
CA LEU A 202 14.79 15.16 -2.82
C LEU A 202 16.11 15.74 -2.31
N LEU A 203 16.31 15.77 -0.98
CA LEU A 203 17.55 16.23 -0.36
C LEU A 203 18.70 15.23 -0.54
N GLY A 204 18.42 13.94 -0.46
CA GLY A 204 19.41 12.87 -0.63
C GLY A 204 19.72 12.51 -2.09
N ALA A 205 18.99 13.06 -3.06
CA ALA A 205 19.21 12.75 -4.48
C ALA A 205 20.44 13.47 -5.05
N GLU A 206 21.41 12.70 -5.55
CA GLU A 206 22.60 13.23 -6.25
C GLU A 206 22.25 14.22 -7.37
N ARG A 207 21.15 13.97 -8.11
CA ARG A 207 20.65 14.84 -9.18
C ARG A 207 19.30 15.43 -8.80
N ARG A 208 19.29 16.31 -7.80
CA ARG A 208 18.08 16.95 -7.24
C ARG A 208 17.13 17.52 -8.30
N ARG A 209 17.63 18.21 -9.33
CA ARG A 209 16.78 18.73 -10.44
C ARG A 209 15.98 17.62 -11.13
N ARG A 210 16.59 16.46 -11.39
CA ARG A 210 15.89 15.32 -12.02
C ARG A 210 14.86 14.72 -11.06
N ALA A 211 15.15 14.67 -9.76
CA ALA A 211 14.21 14.23 -8.74
C ALA A 211 12.96 15.14 -8.70
N VAL A 212 13.17 16.47 -8.67
CA VAL A 212 12.10 17.48 -8.67
C VAL A 212 11.25 17.37 -9.93
N VAL A 213 11.86 17.25 -11.11
CA VAL A 213 11.11 17.05 -12.37
C VAL A 213 10.29 15.76 -12.33
N GLY A 214 10.88 14.65 -11.86
CA GLY A 214 10.16 13.38 -11.73
C GLY A 214 8.96 13.46 -10.78
N ALA A 215 9.13 14.11 -9.63
CA ALA A 215 8.05 14.37 -8.69
C ALA A 215 6.96 15.26 -9.31
N ALA A 216 7.34 16.35 -9.99
CA ALA A 216 6.40 17.29 -10.59
C ALA A 216 5.58 16.64 -11.72
N VAL A 217 6.22 15.85 -12.58
CA VAL A 217 5.54 15.11 -13.66
C VAL A 217 4.57 14.08 -13.07
N ALA A 218 5.00 13.31 -12.07
CA ALA A 218 4.13 12.34 -11.41
C ALA A 218 2.96 13.02 -10.69
N ALA A 219 3.20 14.16 -10.04
CA ALA A 219 2.16 14.93 -9.34
C ALA A 219 1.14 15.49 -10.34
N GLY A 220 1.59 16.02 -11.48
CA GLY A 220 0.70 16.46 -12.56
C GLY A 220 -0.13 15.32 -13.13
N ALA A 221 0.46 14.14 -13.35
CA ALA A 221 -0.27 12.96 -13.82
C ALA A 221 -1.30 12.46 -12.79
N VAL A 222 -0.92 12.38 -11.51
CA VAL A 222 -1.84 12.01 -10.41
C VAL A 222 -2.97 13.02 -10.30
N ALA A 223 -2.69 14.33 -10.39
CA ALA A 223 -3.69 15.37 -10.34
C ALA A 223 -4.65 15.30 -11.54
N ALA A 224 -4.15 15.03 -12.74
CA ALA A 224 -5.00 14.87 -13.94
C ALA A 224 -5.93 13.65 -13.81
N VAL A 225 -5.41 12.51 -13.36
CA VAL A 225 -6.23 11.30 -13.11
C VAL A 225 -7.26 11.56 -12.01
N TRP A 226 -6.84 12.22 -10.93
CA TRP A 226 -7.73 12.60 -9.84
C TRP A 226 -8.87 13.49 -10.35
N LEU A 227 -8.54 14.63 -10.97
CA LEU A 227 -9.55 15.57 -11.49
C LEU A 227 -10.49 14.90 -12.51
N GLY A 228 -9.96 14.05 -13.38
CA GLY A 228 -10.76 13.32 -14.37
C GLY A 228 -11.72 12.31 -13.74
N ALA A 229 -11.31 11.61 -12.68
CA ALA A 229 -12.13 10.57 -12.05
C ALA A 229 -13.09 11.12 -10.98
N PHE A 230 -12.71 12.17 -10.26
CA PHE A 230 -13.41 12.62 -9.05
C PHE A 230 -13.71 14.12 -8.99
N GLY A 231 -13.30 14.89 -10.01
CA GLY A 231 -13.40 16.35 -10.00
C GLY A 231 -12.60 16.98 -8.86
N LEU A 232 -13.15 18.00 -8.22
CA LEU A 232 -12.51 18.73 -7.12
C LEU A 232 -12.65 18.02 -5.75
N HIS A 233 -13.31 16.87 -5.69
CA HIS A 233 -13.51 16.13 -4.44
C HIS A 233 -12.30 15.27 -4.12
N GLY A 234 -11.87 15.28 -2.87
CA GLY A 234 -10.67 14.57 -2.42
C GLY A 234 -10.87 13.83 -1.10
N PRO A 235 -9.83 13.12 -0.64
CA PRO A 235 -9.89 12.39 0.61
C PRO A 235 -10.14 13.33 1.80
N GLU A 236 -11.00 12.90 2.72
CA GLU A 236 -11.27 13.65 3.95
C GLU A 236 -10.10 13.50 4.93
N LEU A 237 -9.37 14.60 5.15
CA LEU A 237 -8.18 14.63 6.01
C LEU A 237 -8.49 15.00 7.47
N ARG A 238 -9.73 15.39 7.78
CA ARG A 238 -10.14 15.83 9.13
C ARG A 238 -10.45 14.67 10.08
N ALA A 239 -10.57 13.45 9.56
CA ALA A 239 -10.96 12.25 10.30
C ALA A 239 -9.80 11.24 10.48
N GLN A 240 -8.57 11.59 10.07
CA GLN A 240 -7.35 10.79 10.26
C GLN A 240 -6.58 11.23 11.50
#